data_AF-A0A0X3WVF2-F1
#
_entry.id   AF-A0A0X3WVF2-F1
#
_cell.length_a   1.000
_cell.length_b   1.000
_cell.length_c   1.000
_cell.angle_alpha   90.00
_cell.angle_beta   90.00
_cell.angle_gamma   90.00
#
_symmetry.space_group_name_H-M   'P 1'
#
loop_
_entity.id
_entity.type
_entity.pdbx_description
1 polymer ?
#
loop_
_entity_poly.entity_id
_entity_poly.type
_entity_poly.pdbx_seq_one_letter_code
_entity_poly.pdbx_strand_id
1 'polypeptide(L)'
;MTERTTPDDALMRALYAEHAGPLLAFVLRLVAGDRHRAEDVVQETLLRAWRNADQLRRSGGPVRPWLVTVARRIVIDGHRQRRARPHEVDAAPLQVMPAADDIDRALRQMTISDALNDLTDAHRAALVETYFKGRTVSEAAEVLGVPAGTVRSRVFYALRSLKLSLEERGVTA
;
A
#
# COMPACT_ATOMS: atom_id res chain seq x y z
N MET A 1 -28.98 17.59 28.21
CA MET A 1 -29.20 16.37 27.40
C MET A 1 -27.82 15.88 26.98
N THR A 2 -27.16 15.13 27.85
CA THR A 2 -25.77 14.69 27.66
C THR A 2 -25.80 13.38 26.90
N GLU A 3 -25.44 13.41 25.63
CA GLU A 3 -25.33 12.24 24.77
C GLU A 3 -24.29 11.29 25.40
N ARG A 4 -24.74 10.14 25.91
CA ARG A 4 -23.84 9.11 26.43
C ARG A 4 -23.18 8.42 25.23
N THR A 5 -22.08 8.99 24.75
CA THR A 5 -21.21 8.36 23.75
C THR A 5 -20.80 6.99 24.27
N THR A 6 -21.13 5.93 23.53
CA THR A 6 -20.68 4.58 23.91
C THR A 6 -19.15 4.51 23.81
N PRO A 7 -18.47 3.66 24.61
CA PRO A 7 -17.01 3.52 24.54
C PRO A 7 -16.50 3.24 23.11
N ASP A 8 -17.28 2.51 22.32
CA ASP A 8 -16.98 2.17 20.93
C ASP A 8 -17.03 3.39 19.99
N ASP A 9 -18.01 4.29 20.18
CA ASP A 9 -18.12 5.54 19.42
C ASP A 9 -16.95 6.49 19.73
N ALA A 10 -16.54 6.57 21.00
CA ALA A 10 -15.41 7.40 21.42
C ALA A 10 -14.09 6.90 20.81
N LEU A 11 -13.90 5.57 20.78
CA LEU A 11 -12.75 4.94 20.14
C LEU A 11 -12.72 5.21 18.63
N MET A 12 -13.86 5.06 17.95
CA MET A 12 -13.94 5.31 16.51
C MET A 12 -13.63 6.78 16.16
N ARG A 13 -14.15 7.72 16.96
CA ARG A 13 -13.84 9.16 16.81
C ARG A 13 -12.35 9.45 17.00
N ALA A 14 -11.72 8.83 17.99
CA ALA A 14 -10.27 8.99 18.23
C ALA A 14 -9.44 8.44 17.06
N LEU A 15 -9.74 7.22 16.60
CA LEU A 15 -9.09 6.61 15.43
C LEU A 15 -9.23 7.49 14.18
N TYR A 16 -10.44 8.02 13.94
CA TYR A 16 -10.70 8.89 12.81
C TYR A 16 -9.91 10.19 12.92
N ALA A 17 -9.99 10.88 14.05
CA ALA A 17 -9.32 12.16 14.27
C ALA A 17 -7.80 12.04 14.12
N GLU A 18 -7.20 10.95 14.61
CA GLU A 18 -5.75 10.77 14.60
C GLU A 18 -5.20 10.25 13.26
N HIS A 19 -5.97 9.44 12.53
CA HIS A 19 -5.43 8.67 11.41
C HIS A 19 -6.08 8.94 10.05
N ALA A 20 -7.31 9.45 9.99
CA ALA A 20 -8.03 9.59 8.71
C ALA A 20 -7.29 10.50 7.72
N GLY A 21 -6.83 11.68 8.16
CA GLY A 21 -6.13 12.64 7.30
C GLY A 21 -4.81 12.09 6.71
N PRO A 22 -3.86 11.62 7.54
CA PRO A 22 -2.63 11.02 7.05
C PRO A 22 -2.86 9.77 6.18
N LEU A 23 -3.83 8.93 6.54
CA LEU A 23 -4.17 7.74 5.76
C LEU A 23 -4.74 8.11 4.39
N LEU A 24 -5.60 9.13 4.33
CA LEU A 24 -6.17 9.63 3.09
C LEU A 24 -5.12 10.22 2.16
N ALA A 25 -4.18 11.01 2.68
CA ALA A 25 -3.05 11.53 1.91
C ALA A 25 -2.18 10.40 1.33
N PHE A 26 -1.95 9.35 2.11
CA PHE A 26 -1.25 8.15 1.66
C PHE A 26 -2.02 7.42 0.55
N VAL A 27 -3.31 7.15 0.76
CA VAL A 27 -4.13 6.40 -0.20
C VAL A 27 -4.34 7.17 -1.50
N LEU A 28 -4.53 8.50 -1.46
CA LEU A 28 -4.63 9.34 -2.65
C LEU A 28 -3.47 9.12 -3.63
N ARG A 29 -2.25 8.98 -3.10
CA ARG A 29 -1.07 8.67 -3.92
C ARG A 29 -1.14 7.26 -4.53
N LEU A 30 -1.70 6.28 -3.82
CA LEU A 30 -1.85 4.92 -4.30
C LEU A 30 -2.92 4.76 -5.38
N VAL A 31 -3.94 5.62 -5.39
CA VAL A 31 -5.06 5.56 -6.35
C VAL A 31 -5.00 6.65 -7.42
N ALA A 32 -3.80 7.18 -7.69
CA ALA A 32 -3.55 8.19 -8.72
C ALA A 32 -4.45 9.44 -8.60
N GLY A 33 -4.76 9.86 -7.37
CA GLY A 33 -5.54 11.06 -7.10
C GLY A 33 -7.07 10.88 -7.09
N ASP A 34 -7.59 9.68 -7.34
CA ASP A 34 -9.03 9.38 -7.25
C ASP A 34 -9.52 9.56 -5.79
N ARG A 35 -10.15 10.70 -5.52
CA ARG A 35 -10.57 11.10 -4.18
C ARG A 35 -11.65 10.19 -3.60
N HIS A 36 -12.67 9.84 -4.38
CA HIS A 36 -13.77 9.00 -3.91
C HIS A 36 -13.25 7.61 -3.56
N ARG A 37 -12.43 7.02 -4.44
CA ARG A 37 -11.81 5.72 -4.16
C ARG A 37 -10.89 5.78 -2.94
N ALA A 38 -10.17 6.88 -2.73
CA ALA A 38 -9.33 7.04 -1.56
C ALA A 38 -10.15 7.10 -0.25
N GLU A 39 -11.26 7.82 -0.26
CA GLU A 39 -12.18 7.89 0.88
C GLU A 39 -12.79 6.52 1.21
N ASP A 40 -13.24 5.76 0.21
CA ASP A 40 -13.78 4.41 0.40
C ASP A 40 -12.75 3.48 1.07
N VAL A 41 -11.51 3.50 0.59
CA VAL A 41 -10.42 2.69 1.17
C VAL A 41 -10.13 3.11 2.61
N VAL A 42 -10.11 4.42 2.90
CA VAL A 42 -9.90 4.94 4.27
C VAL A 42 -11.03 4.47 5.18
N GLN A 43 -12.29 4.60 4.76
CA GLN A 43 -13.45 4.17 5.53
C GLN A 43 -13.39 2.67 5.83
N GLU A 44 -13.17 1.83 4.81
CA GLU A 44 -13.04 0.38 4.99
C GLU A 44 -11.85 0.02 5.90
N THR A 45 -10.74 0.75 5.80
CA THR A 45 -9.58 0.54 6.67
C THR A 45 -9.90 0.84 8.13
N LEU A 46 -10.57 1.97 8.41
CA LEU A 46 -10.96 2.36 9.76
C LEU A 46 -12.03 1.41 10.33
N LEU A 47 -12.97 0.94 9.51
CA LEU A 47 -13.95 -0.08 9.90
C LEU A 47 -13.26 -1.39 10.31
N ARG A 48 -12.25 -1.84 9.55
CA ARG A 48 -11.45 -3.00 9.93
C ARG A 48 -10.65 -2.74 11.21
N ALA A 49 -10.12 -1.53 11.40
CA ALA A 49 -9.40 -1.15 12.61
C ALA A 49 -10.32 -1.25 13.84
N TRP A 50 -11.54 -0.72 13.72
CA TRP A 50 -12.56 -0.79 14.76
C TRP A 50 -12.91 -2.24 15.11
N ARG A 51 -13.16 -3.10 14.11
CA ARG A 51 -13.41 -4.54 14.32
C ARG A 51 -12.24 -5.29 14.99
N ASN A 52 -11.01 -4.77 14.87
CA ASN A 52 -9.80 -5.37 15.46
C ASN A 52 -9.23 -4.54 16.64
N ALA A 53 -10.04 -3.62 17.19
CA ALA A 53 -9.61 -2.65 18.19
C ALA A 53 -8.92 -3.30 19.41
N ASP A 54 -9.51 -4.37 19.94
CA ASP A 54 -8.96 -5.04 21.11
C ASP A 54 -7.61 -5.71 20.84
N GLN A 55 -7.42 -6.27 19.65
CA GLN A 55 -6.14 -6.84 19.25
C GLN A 55 -5.06 -5.76 19.09
N LEU A 56 -5.42 -4.65 18.45
CA LEU A 56 -4.52 -3.51 18.27
C LEU A 56 -4.11 -2.93 19.63
N ARG A 57 -5.05 -2.76 20.56
CA ARG A 57 -4.77 -2.33 21.94
C ARG A 57 -3.83 -3.29 22.68
N ARG A 58 -4.09 -4.60 22.61
CA ARG A 58 -3.25 -5.62 23.27
C ARG A 58 -1.83 -5.70 22.69
N SER A 59 -1.65 -5.33 21.43
CA SER A 59 -0.33 -5.37 20.79
C SER A 59 0.67 -4.36 21.37
N GLY A 60 0.18 -3.29 22.00
CA GLY A 60 1.01 -2.24 22.61
C GLY A 60 1.86 -1.42 21.62
N GLY A 61 1.75 -1.70 20.32
CA GLY A 61 2.51 -1.05 19.27
C GLY A 61 1.73 0.07 18.55
N PRO A 62 2.40 0.86 17.70
CA PRO A 62 1.74 1.90 16.91
C PRO A 62 0.72 1.30 15.94
N VAL A 63 -0.46 1.92 15.84
CA VAL A 63 -1.57 1.48 14.98
C VAL A 63 -1.33 1.82 13.50
N ARG A 64 -0.60 2.91 13.23
CA ARG A 64 -0.37 3.44 11.86
C ARG A 64 0.20 2.41 10.88
N PRO A 65 1.26 1.62 11.20
CA PRO A 65 1.79 0.60 10.28
C PRO A 65 0.75 -0.46 9.88
N TRP A 66 -0.15 -0.82 10.79
CA TRP A 66 -1.24 -1.75 10.49
C TRP A 66 -2.26 -1.12 9.53
N LEU A 67 -2.67 0.14 9.77
CA LEU A 67 -3.59 0.87 8.89
C LEU A 67 -3.03 1.00 7.47
N VAL A 68 -1.76 1.36 7.34
CA VAL A 68 -1.07 1.47 6.04
C VAL A 68 -1.06 0.12 5.31
N THR A 69 -0.81 -0.97 6.02
CA THR A 69 -0.81 -2.34 5.46
C THR A 69 -2.20 -2.71 4.95
N VAL A 70 -3.24 -2.47 5.75
CA VAL A 70 -4.63 -2.80 5.39
C VAL A 70 -5.11 -1.96 4.20
N ALA A 71 -4.91 -0.64 4.24
CA ALA A 71 -5.30 0.25 3.14
C ALA A 71 -4.63 -0.15 1.83
N ARG A 72 -3.33 -0.45 1.87
CA ARG A 72 -2.59 -0.91 0.70
C ARG A 72 -3.16 -2.21 0.13
N ARG A 73 -3.48 -3.17 0.99
CA ARG A 73 -4.07 -4.46 0.57
C ARG A 73 -5.41 -4.25 -0.14
N ILE A 74 -6.28 -3.41 0.42
CA ILE A 74 -7.58 -3.05 -0.20
C ILE A 74 -7.36 -2.45 -1.60
N VAL A 75 -6.39 -1.53 -1.76
CA VAL A 75 -6.08 -0.93 -3.07
C VAL A 75 -5.61 -1.98 -4.08
N ILE A 76 -4.65 -2.83 -3.69
CA ILE A 76 -4.08 -3.88 -4.55
C ILE A 76 -5.17 -4.88 -4.97
N ASP A 77 -5.98 -5.34 -4.02
CA ASP A 77 -7.04 -6.31 -4.29
C ASP A 77 -8.13 -5.72 -5.20
N GLY A 78 -8.53 -4.46 -4.97
CA GLY A 78 -9.44 -3.75 -5.86
C GLY A 78 -8.88 -3.53 -7.28
N HIS A 79 -7.57 -3.29 -7.43
CA HIS A 79 -6.93 -3.20 -8.74
C HIS A 79 -6.94 -4.55 -9.48
N ARG A 80 -6.67 -5.66 -8.77
CA ARG A 80 -6.73 -7.02 -9.35
C ARG A 80 -8.14 -7.39 -9.80
N GLN A 81 -9.15 -7.11 -8.98
CA GLN A 81 -10.55 -7.39 -9.32
C GLN A 81 -10.98 -6.64 -10.59
N ARG A 82 -10.57 -5.37 -10.75
CA ARG A 82 -10.84 -4.58 -11.95
C ARG A 82 -10.14 -5.14 -13.19
N ARG A 83 -8.88 -5.59 -13.08
CA ARG A 83 -8.15 -6.21 -14.19
C ARG A 83 -8.68 -7.58 -14.59
N ALA A 84 -9.24 -8.33 -13.64
CA ALA A 84 -9.81 -9.66 -13.90
C ALA A 84 -11.21 -9.59 -14.55
N ARG A 85 -11.91 -8.46 -14.44
CA ARG A 85 -13.19 -8.24 -15.11
C ARG A 85 -12.91 -7.79 -16.56
N PRO A 86 -13.45 -8.46 -17.59
CA PRO A 86 -13.35 -7.98 -18.96
C PRO A 86 -13.89 -6.54 -19.03
N HIS A 87 -13.16 -5.64 -19.65
CA HIS A 87 -13.66 -4.31 -19.95
C HIS A 87 -14.86 -4.46 -20.90
N GLU A 88 -16.07 -4.13 -20.43
CA GLU A 88 -17.13 -3.71 -21.35
C GLU A 88 -16.61 -2.43 -22.00
N VAL A 89 -16.23 -2.54 -23.27
CA VAL A 89 -15.74 -1.42 -24.06
C VAL A 89 -16.98 -0.61 -24.45
N ASP A 90 -17.38 0.32 -23.60
CA ASP A 90 -18.15 1.45 -24.11
C ASP A 90 -17.15 2.29 -24.90
N ALA A 91 -17.36 2.38 -26.21
CA ALA A 91 -16.47 3.06 -27.15
C ALA A 91 -16.53 4.59 -26.93
N ALA A 92 -15.99 5.06 -25.82
CA ALA A 92 -15.66 6.46 -25.64
C ALA A 92 -14.36 6.76 -26.42
N PRO A 93 -14.25 7.92 -27.11
CA PRO A 93 -13.05 8.24 -27.87
C PRO A 93 -11.84 8.24 -26.94
N LEU A 94 -10.80 7.52 -27.34
CA LEU A 94 -9.48 7.58 -26.72
C LEU A 94 -9.04 9.05 -26.66
N GLN A 95 -9.21 9.68 -25.51
CA GLN A 95 -8.57 10.96 -25.26
C GLN A 95 -7.07 10.69 -25.24
N VAL A 96 -6.40 11.06 -26.34
CA VAL A 96 -4.95 11.07 -26.44
C VAL A 96 -4.45 12.11 -25.43
N MET A 97 -3.94 11.62 -24.29
CA MET A 97 -3.26 12.47 -23.32
C MET A 97 -1.94 12.98 -23.94
N PRO A 98 -1.42 14.15 -23.55
CA PRO A 98 -0.23 14.74 -24.17
C PRO A 98 1.00 13.87 -23.90
N ALA A 99 1.66 13.42 -24.97
CA ALA A 99 2.79 12.48 -24.95
C ALA A 99 4.11 13.02 -24.35
N ALA A 100 4.15 14.27 -23.88
CA ALA A 100 5.39 14.88 -23.38
C ALA A 100 5.81 14.31 -22.01
N ASP A 101 4.87 13.91 -21.16
CA ASP A 101 5.13 13.29 -19.84
C ASP A 101 5.52 11.80 -19.93
N ASP A 102 5.33 11.16 -21.09
CA ASP A 102 5.53 9.72 -21.25
C ASP A 102 7.02 9.33 -21.31
N ILE A 103 7.89 10.18 -21.83
CA ILE A 103 9.33 9.88 -21.90
C ILE A 103 9.95 9.89 -20.50
N ASP A 104 9.73 10.94 -19.71
CA ASP A 104 10.25 11.01 -18.33
C ASP A 104 9.64 9.93 -17.43
N ARG A 105 8.37 9.58 -17.66
CA ARG A 105 7.74 8.45 -16.98
C ARG A 105 8.36 7.12 -17.37
N ALA A 106 8.59 6.89 -18.66
CA ALA A 106 9.22 5.67 -19.17
C ALA A 106 10.65 5.54 -18.65
N LEU A 107 11.44 6.62 -18.70
CA LEU A 107 12.80 6.64 -18.15
C LEU A 107 12.80 6.33 -16.65
N ARG A 108 11.91 6.94 -15.86
CA ARG A 108 11.76 6.61 -14.42
C ARG A 108 11.37 5.14 -14.21
N GLN A 109 10.49 4.58 -15.03
CA GLN A 109 10.11 3.17 -14.95
C GLN A 109 11.28 2.24 -15.30
N MET A 110 12.09 2.58 -16.32
CA MET A 110 13.30 1.83 -16.67
C MET A 110 14.30 1.86 -15.51
N THR A 111 14.57 3.04 -14.94
CA THR A 111 15.48 3.19 -13.80
C THR A 111 15.03 2.38 -12.58
N ILE A 112 13.71 2.38 -12.27
CA ILE A 112 13.16 1.57 -11.18
C ILE A 112 13.28 0.06 -11.50
N SER A 113 13.05 -0.33 -12.75
CA SER A 113 13.16 -1.73 -13.18
C SER A 113 14.60 -2.23 -13.08
N ASP A 114 15.57 -1.42 -13.49
CA ASP A 114 16.99 -1.73 -13.37
C ASP A 114 17.42 -1.84 -11.90
N ALA A 115 16.99 -0.92 -11.05
CA ALA A 115 17.26 -0.99 -9.60
C ALA A 115 16.67 -2.26 -8.95
N LEU A 116 15.50 -2.71 -9.41
CA LEU A 116 14.90 -3.99 -8.99
C LEU A 116 15.66 -5.21 -9.51
N ASN A 117 16.33 -5.08 -10.67
CA ASN A 117 17.14 -6.14 -11.25
C ASN A 117 18.46 -6.34 -10.48
N ASP A 118 19.02 -5.28 -9.90
CA ASP A 118 20.22 -5.33 -9.04
C ASP A 118 20.02 -6.16 -7.77
N LEU A 119 18.77 -6.34 -7.33
CA LEU A 119 18.48 -7.15 -6.16
C LEU A 119 18.72 -8.64 -6.42
N THR A 120 19.23 -9.34 -5.41
CA THR A 120 19.24 -10.81 -5.42
C THR A 120 17.82 -11.36 -5.55
N ASP A 121 17.68 -12.55 -6.13
CA ASP A 121 16.37 -13.20 -6.30
C ASP A 121 15.59 -13.30 -4.99
N ALA A 122 16.28 -13.59 -3.88
CA ALA A 122 15.67 -13.70 -2.56
C ALA A 122 15.11 -12.35 -2.05
N HIS A 123 15.83 -11.25 -2.28
CA HIS A 123 15.40 -9.90 -1.92
C HIS A 123 14.24 -9.43 -2.80
N ARG A 124 14.37 -9.63 -4.12
CA ARG A 124 13.34 -9.30 -5.09
C ARG A 124 12.05 -10.09 -4.83
N ALA A 125 12.14 -11.41 -4.60
CA ALA A 125 10.99 -12.24 -4.30
C ALA A 125 10.25 -11.77 -3.03
N ALA A 126 10.99 -11.45 -1.95
CA ALA A 126 10.38 -10.93 -0.73
C ALA A 126 9.64 -9.61 -0.97
N LEU A 127 10.19 -8.69 -1.78
CA LEU A 127 9.50 -7.46 -2.18
C LEU A 127 8.30 -7.73 -3.09
N VAL A 128 8.40 -8.63 -4.06
CA VAL A 128 7.27 -8.98 -4.94
C VAL A 128 6.10 -9.50 -4.12
N GLU A 129 6.35 -10.43 -3.21
CA GLU A 129 5.33 -11.01 -2.36
C GLU A 129 4.65 -9.97 -1.45
N THR A 130 5.42 -9.07 -0.85
CA THR A 130 4.91 -8.12 0.15
C THR A 130 4.42 -6.80 -0.46
N TYR A 131 5.17 -6.20 -1.38
CA TYR A 131 4.88 -4.89 -1.96
C TYR A 131 3.98 -4.97 -3.19
N PHE A 132 4.29 -5.87 -4.13
CA PHE A 132 3.54 -5.97 -5.38
C PHE A 132 2.30 -6.83 -5.23
N LYS A 133 2.41 -7.90 -4.43
CA LYS A 133 1.31 -8.83 -4.21
C LYS A 133 0.50 -8.54 -2.94
N GLY A 134 0.92 -7.58 -2.13
CA GLY A 134 0.17 -7.07 -0.98
C GLY A 134 0.05 -8.08 0.17
N ARG A 135 0.87 -9.13 0.19
CA ARG A 135 0.85 -10.13 1.27
C ARG A 135 1.49 -9.56 2.52
N THR A 136 0.98 -9.99 3.67
CA THR A 136 1.63 -9.80 4.96
C THR A 136 2.96 -10.57 5.01
N VAL A 137 3.81 -10.23 5.97
CA VAL A 137 5.08 -10.95 6.20
C VAL A 137 4.84 -12.44 6.43
N SER A 138 3.80 -12.82 7.17
CA SER A 138 3.47 -14.21 7.44
C SER A 138 2.98 -14.95 6.19
N GLU A 139 2.05 -14.35 5.43
CA GLU A 139 1.58 -14.93 4.17
C GLU A 139 2.72 -15.07 3.15
N ALA A 140 3.64 -14.10 3.07
CA ALA A 140 4.82 -14.18 2.21
C ALA A 140 5.81 -15.26 2.68
N ALA A 141 5.96 -15.46 3.99
CA ALA A 141 6.81 -16.50 4.56
C ALA A 141 6.33 -17.90 4.17
N GLU A 142 5.01 -18.12 4.22
CA GLU A 142 4.38 -19.37 3.77
C GLU A 142 4.62 -19.61 2.27
N VAL A 143 4.40 -18.61 1.42
CA VAL A 143 4.60 -18.75 -0.04
C VAL A 143 6.06 -18.98 -0.41
N LEU A 144 7.00 -18.33 0.29
CA LEU A 144 8.43 -18.43 0.02
C LEU A 144 9.10 -19.63 0.71
N GLY A 145 8.41 -20.34 1.59
CA GLY A 145 8.97 -21.45 2.36
C GLY A 145 10.11 -21.04 3.29
N VAL A 146 10.07 -19.83 3.85
CA VAL A 146 11.12 -19.31 4.76
C VAL A 146 10.51 -18.71 6.03
N PRO A 147 11.28 -18.57 7.14
CA PRO A 147 10.76 -17.95 8.36
C PRO A 147 10.31 -16.49 8.16
N ALA A 148 9.28 -16.05 8.90
CA ALA A 148 8.80 -14.67 8.88
C ALA A 148 9.90 -13.64 9.22
N GLY A 149 10.83 -14.00 10.11
CA GLY A 149 12.01 -13.17 10.41
C GLY A 149 12.90 -12.96 9.19
N THR A 150 13.07 -13.98 8.36
CA THR A 150 13.83 -13.93 7.10
C THR A 150 13.13 -13.06 6.06
N VAL A 151 11.80 -13.10 5.97
CA VAL A 151 11.06 -12.18 5.10
C VAL A 151 11.28 -10.73 5.54
N ARG A 152 11.19 -10.44 6.84
CA ARG A 152 11.44 -9.08 7.37
C ARG A 152 12.84 -8.59 7.03
N SER A 153 13.86 -9.40 7.29
CA SER A 153 15.24 -9.01 7.00
C SER A 153 15.47 -8.83 5.50
N ARG A 154 14.96 -9.74 4.66
CA ARG A 154 15.05 -9.60 3.19
C ARG A 154 14.38 -8.33 2.69
N VAL A 155 13.16 -8.01 3.13
CA VAL A 155 12.48 -6.77 2.76
C VAL A 155 13.28 -5.55 3.21
N PHE A 156 13.80 -5.56 4.44
CA PHE A 156 14.59 -4.46 4.98
C PHE A 156 15.85 -4.19 4.13
N TYR A 157 16.65 -5.22 3.86
CA TYR A 157 17.87 -5.07 3.06
C TYR A 157 17.58 -4.77 1.60
N ALA A 158 16.49 -5.33 1.03
CA ALA A 158 16.06 -5.02 -0.33
C ALA A 158 15.70 -3.53 -0.50
N LEU A 159 14.91 -2.96 0.42
CA LEU A 159 14.56 -1.54 0.38
C LEU A 159 15.77 -0.64 0.55
N ARG A 160 16.73 -1.01 1.42
CA ARG A 160 17.96 -0.26 1.61
C ARG A 160 18.84 -0.28 0.35
N SER A 161 18.96 -1.44 -0.28
CA SER A 161 19.70 -1.60 -1.55
C SER A 161 19.04 -0.83 -2.68
N LEU A 162 17.70 -0.85 -2.77
CA LEU A 162 16.96 -0.07 -3.76
C LEU A 162 17.15 1.43 -3.56
N LYS A 163 17.08 1.92 -2.32
CA LYS A 163 17.31 3.33 -2.02
C LYS A 163 18.68 3.78 -2.52
N LEU A 164 19.73 3.02 -2.19
CA LEU A 164 21.10 3.32 -2.62
C LEU A 164 21.23 3.29 -4.16
N SER A 165 20.73 2.23 -4.80
CA SER A 165 20.77 2.05 -6.26
C SER A 165 20.03 3.19 -7.00
N LEU A 166 18.91 3.68 -6.46
CA LEU A 166 18.16 4.82 -7.01
C LEU A 166 18.88 6.16 -6.78
N GLU A 167 19.46 6.38 -5.61
CA GLU A 167 20.25 7.58 -5.30
C GLU A 167 21.47 7.71 -6.24
N GLU A 168 22.18 6.60 -6.48
CA GLU A 168 23.31 6.53 -7.42
C GLU A 168 22.89 6.82 -8.88
N ARG A 169 21.64 6.53 -9.23
CA ARG A 169 21.04 6.80 -10.55
C ARG A 169 20.39 8.18 -10.65
N GLY A 170 20.59 9.04 -9.66
CA GLY A 170 20.09 10.42 -9.64
C GLY A 170 18.59 10.55 -9.35
N VAL A 171 17.94 9.47 -8.88
CA VAL A 171 16.55 9.52 -8.43
C VAL A 171 16.52 9.87 -6.95
N THR A 172 16.32 11.14 -6.63
CA THR A 172 16.12 11.62 -5.26
C THR A 172 14.63 11.70 -4.92
N ALA A 173 14.30 11.40 -3.66
CA ALA A 173 12.92 11.34 -3.14
C ALA A 173 12.32 12.74 -2.88
#